data_AF-A0A4R1HRG0-F1
#
_entry.id   AF-A0A4R1HRG0-F1
#
_cell.length_a   1.000
_cell.length_b   1.000
_cell.length_c   1.000
_cell.angle_alpha   90.00
_cell.angle_beta   90.00
_cell.angle_gamma   90.00
#
_symmetry.space_group_name_H-M   'P 1'
#
loop_
_entity.id
_entity.type
_entity.pdbx_description
1 polymer ?
#
loop_
_entity_poly.entity_id
_entity_poly.type
_entity_poly.pdbx_seq_one_letter_code
_entity_poly.pdbx_strand_id
1 'polypeptide(L)' 'MSAGYALTVTAYVALVVAVLVLELLGRRAGSTVPTFSDVATTVASTTVGRLALLALWWWTGWHFLARSSLPPGWPGW' A
#
# COMPACT_ATOMS: atom_id res chain seq x y z
N MET A 1 -23.28 7.73 -12.11
CA MET A 1 -22.05 6.94 -11.84
C MET A 1 -22.07 5.76 -12.81
N SER A 2 -20.97 5.46 -13.52
CA SER A 2 -20.96 4.28 -14.40
C SER A 2 -20.93 3.00 -13.55
N ALA A 3 -21.58 1.94 -14.03
CA ALA A 3 -21.59 0.64 -13.33
C ALA A 3 -20.15 0.11 -13.11
N GLY A 4 -19.24 0.35 -14.07
CA GLY A 4 -17.82 0.01 -13.93
C GLY A 4 -17.12 0.77 -12.81
N TYR A 5 -17.38 2.08 -12.66
CA TYR A 5 -16.83 2.88 -11.56
C TYR A 5 -17.26 2.34 -10.19
N ALA A 6 -18.56 2.06 -10.02
CA ALA A 6 -19.09 1.52 -8.78
C ALA A 6 -18.47 0.16 -8.44
N LEU A 7 -18.28 -0.70 -9.44
CA LEU A 7 -17.64 -2.00 -9.28
C LEU A 7 -16.19 -1.86 -8.81
N THR A 8 -15.41 -1.00 -9.48
CA THR A 8 -14.00 -0.77 -9.13
C THR A 8 -13.86 -0.23 -7.71
N VAL A 9 -14.66 0.78 -7.34
CA VAL A 9 -14.63 1.34 -5.98
C VAL A 9 -14.98 0.28 -4.95
N THR A 10 -16.05 -0.49 -5.19
CA THR A 10 -16.49 -1.54 -4.26
C THR A 10 -15.43 -2.62 -4.09
N ALA A 11 -14.78 -3.04 -5.17
CA ALA A 11 -13.70 -4.02 -5.12
C ALA A 11 -12.50 -3.53 -4.29
N TYR A 12 -12.07 -2.28 -4.49
CA TYR A 12 -11.00 -1.70 -3.68
C TYR A 12 -11.38 -1.58 -2.21
N VAL A 13 -12.61 -1.13 -1.90
CA VAL A 13 -13.12 -1.08 -0.52
C VAL A 13 -13.13 -2.48 0.10
N ALA A 14 -13.60 -3.49 -0.62
CA ALA A 14 -13.62 -4.86 -0.14
C ALA A 14 -12.21 -5.40 0.17
N LEU A 15 -11.22 -5.08 -0.67
CA LEU A 15 -9.81 -5.43 -0.42
C LEU A 15 -9.27 -4.75 0.84
N VAL A 16 -9.54 -3.46 1.05
CA VAL A 16 -9.13 -2.74 2.26
C VAL A 16 -9.76 -3.38 3.51
N VAL A 17 -11.07 -3.66 3.45
CA VAL A 17 -11.76 -4.33 4.56
C VAL A 17 -11.17 -5.70 4.84
N ALA A 18 -10.88 -6.50 3.81
CA ALA A 18 -10.26 -7.81 3.97
C ALA A 18 -8.89 -7.73 4.68
N VAL A 19 -8.04 -6.78 4.29
CA VAL A 19 -6.74 -6.55 4.94
C VAL A 19 -6.91 -6.16 6.41
N LEU A 20 -7.85 -5.25 6.72
CA LEU A 20 -8.13 -4.84 8.09
C LEU A 20 -8.65 -5.99 8.95
N VAL A 21 -9.51 -6.84 8.38
CA VAL A 21 -10.03 -8.03 9.06
C VAL A 21 -8.90 -9.01 9.36
N LEU A 22 -8.01 -9.28 8.40
CA LEU A 22 -6.85 -10.16 8.62
C LEU A 22 -5.92 -9.62 9.71
N GLU A 23 -5.64 -8.32 9.69
CA GLU A 23 -4.83 -7.66 10.72
C GLU A 23 -5.48 -7.74 12.11
N LEU A 24 -6.80 -7.51 12.20
CA LEU A 24 -7.53 -7.63 13.47
C LEU A 24 -7.57 -9.07 13.98
N LEU A 25 -7.71 -10.05 13.08
CA LEU A 25 -7.64 -11.46 13.42
C LEU A 25 -6.23 -11.86 13.87
N GLY A 26 -5.18 -11.36 13.22
CA GLY A 26 -3.79 -11.64 13.60
C GLY A 26 -3.40 -11.07 14.97
N ARG A 27 -3.99 -9.94 15.37
CA ARG A 27 -3.78 -9.33 16.69
C ARG A 27 -4.40 -10.10 17.86
N ARG A 28 -5.27 -11.08 17.60
CA ARG A 28 -5.90 -11.88 18.66
C ARG A 28 -4.87 -12.83 19.28
N ALA A 29 -4.85 -12.92 20.61
CA ALA A 29 -3.98 -13.86 21.31
C ALA A 29 -4.26 -15.31 20.87
N GLY A 30 -3.21 -16.04 20.48
CA GLY A 30 -3.33 -17.41 19.96
C GLY A 30 -3.76 -17.51 18.50
N SER A 31 -3.81 -16.39 17.76
CA SER A 31 -4.08 -16.42 16.32
C SER A 31 -2.93 -17.05 15.54
N THR A 32 -3.28 -17.85 14.53
CA THR A 32 -2.34 -18.41 13.55
C THR A 32 -2.15 -17.50 12.33
N VAL A 33 -2.94 -16.43 12.21
CA VAL A 33 -2.86 -15.47 11.12
C VAL A 33 -1.73 -14.48 11.42
N PRO A 34 -0.67 -14.39 10.59
CA PRO A 34 0.41 -13.43 10.81
C PRO A 34 -0.10 -12.01 10.63
N THR A 35 0.36 -11.09 11.48
CA THR A 35 0.08 -9.66 11.32
C THR A 35 0.91 -9.08 10.18
N PHE A 36 0.52 -7.91 9.68
CA PHE A 36 1.33 -7.16 8.73
C PHE A 36 2.74 -6.89 9.28
N SER A 37 2.86 -6.62 10.58
CA SER A 37 4.14 -6.42 11.25
C SER A 37 5.03 -7.67 11.20
N ASP A 38 4.45 -8.85 11.40
CA ASP A 38 5.19 -10.12 11.35
C ASP A 38 5.72 -10.39 9.95
N VAL A 39 4.88 -10.16 8.93
CA VAL A 39 5.28 -10.29 7.52
C VAL A 39 6.39 -9.28 7.20
N ALA A 40 6.22 -8.01 7.56
CA ALA A 40 7.22 -6.97 7.32
C ALA A 40 8.56 -7.29 8.02
N THR A 41 8.50 -7.76 9.26
CA THR A 41 9.68 -8.18 10.04
C THR A 41 10.37 -9.36 9.38
N THR A 42 9.60 -10.34 8.92
CA THR A 42 10.12 -11.52 8.20
C THR A 42 10.81 -11.11 6.90
N VAL A 43 10.19 -10.22 6.11
CA VAL A 43 10.82 -9.69 4.88
C VAL A 43 12.10 -8.92 5.22
N ALA A 44 12.05 -8.05 6.22
CA ALA A 44 13.19 -7.26 6.67
C ALA A 44 14.30 -8.08 7.36
N SER A 45 14.08 -9.37 7.63
CA SER A 45 15.09 -10.25 8.24
C SER A 45 16.25 -10.55 7.28
N THR A 46 16.06 -10.39 5.97
CA THR A 46 17.08 -10.66 4.94
C THR A 46 17.57 -9.37 4.28
N THR A 47 18.84 -9.34 3.87
CA THR A 47 19.41 -8.22 3.11
C THR A 47 18.64 -7.98 1.82
N VAL A 48 18.27 -9.05 1.10
CA VAL A 48 17.48 -8.96 -0.13
C VAL A 48 16.11 -8.36 0.13
N GLY A 49 15.42 -8.80 1.19
CA GLY A 49 14.12 -8.25 1.56
C GLY A 49 14.19 -6.77 1.97
N ARG A 50 15.24 -6.35 2.68
CA ARG A 50 15.48 -4.92 2.96
C ARG A 50 15.69 -4.11 1.69
N LEU A 51 16.48 -4.63 0.74
CA LEU A 51 16.67 -3.98 -0.56
C LEU A 51 15.36 -3.91 -1.35
N ALA A 52 14.53 -4.95 -1.30
CA ALA A 52 13.21 -4.95 -1.93
C ALA A 52 12.28 -3.90 -1.30
N LEU A 53 12.26 -3.77 0.03
CA LEU A 53 11.51 -2.72 0.73
C LEU A 53 12.01 -1.31 0.36
N LEU A 54 13.33 -1.11 0.29
CA LEU A 54 13.92 0.15 -0.15
C LEU A 54 13.59 0.46 -1.61
N ALA A 55 13.65 -0.53 -2.50
CA ALA A 55 13.30 -0.39 -3.90
C ALA A 55 11.80 -0.07 -4.08
N LEU A 56 10.93 -0.72 -3.31
CA LEU A 56 9.50 -0.42 -3.29
C LEU A 56 9.23 1.01 -2.81
N TRP A 57 9.88 1.43 -1.73
CA TRP A 57 9.78 2.80 -1.22
C TRP A 57 10.28 3.82 -2.25
N TRP A 58 11.44 3.56 -2.86
CA TRP A 58 12.00 4.41 -3.91
C TRP A 58 11.04 4.51 -5.10
N TRP A 59 10.58 3.38 -5.63
CA TRP A 59 9.63 3.30 -6.74
C TRP A 59 8.34 4.08 -6.48
N THR A 60 7.71 3.86 -5.32
CA THR A 60 6.49 4.58 -4.93
C THR A 60 6.73 6.08 -4.78
N GLY A 61 7.88 6.49 -4.24
CA GLY A 61 8.32 7.87 -4.17
C GLY A 61 8.31 8.57 -5.54
N TRP A 62 9.02 8.01 -6.51
CA TRP A 62 9.07 8.58 -7.87
C TRP A 62 7.73 8.59 -8.57
N HIS A 63 6.95 7.51 -8.46
CA HIS A 63 5.70 7.42 -9.22
C HIS A 63 4.59 8.35 -8.75
N PHE A 64 4.48 8.58 -7.44
CA PHE A 64 3.39 9.35 -6.84
C PHE A 64 3.81 10.77 -6.43
N LEU A 65 5.00 10.95 -5.84
CA LEU A 65 5.40 12.28 -5.35
C LEU A 65 6.05 13.15 -6.44
N ALA A 66 6.77 12.57 -7.40
CA ALA A 66 7.46 13.37 -8.42
C ALA A 66 6.51 14.11 -9.39
N ARG A 67 5.24 13.68 -9.49
CA ARG A 67 4.23 14.29 -10.38
C ARG A 67 3.20 15.15 -9.64
N SER A 68 3.42 15.41 -8.35
CA SER A 68 2.51 16.19 -7.51
C SER A 68 2.77 17.70 -7.52
N SER A 69 3.79 18.18 -8.24
CA SER A 69 4.20 19.59 -8.26
C SER A 69 4.14 20.22 -9.65
N LEU A 70 2.95 20.67 -10.08
CA LEU A 70 2.81 21.74 -11.08
C LEU A 70 1.52 22.55 -10.77
N PRO A 71 1.62 23.80 -10.28
CA PRO A 71 0.51 24.73 -10.29
C PRO A 71 0.11 25.04 -11.76
N PRO A 72 -1.19 25.05 -12.12
CA PRO A 72 -1.61 25.57 -13.41
C PRO A 72 -1.46 27.10 -13.41
N GLY A 73 -0.49 27.63 -14.18
CA GLY A 73 -0.35 29.08 -14.39
C GLY A 73 1.08 29.64 -14.48
N TRP A 74 2.10 28.86 -14.84
CA TRP A 74 3.43 29.41 -15.07
C TRP A 74 3.42 30.38 -16.27
N PRO A 75 3.70 31.69 -16.11
CA PRO A 75 3.77 32.60 -17.24
C PRO A 75 5.02 32.26 -18.04
N GLY A 76 4.82 31.91 -19.30
CA GLY A 76 5.90 31.95 -20.28
C GLY A 76 6.41 33.38 -20.40
N TRP A 77 7.72 33.53 -20.33
CA TRP A 77 8.45 34.55 -21.04
C TRP A 77 9.20 33.89 -22.19
#